data_AF-A0AAV9MKL4-F1
#
_entry.id   AF-A0AAV9MKL4-F1
#
_cell.length_a   1.000
_cell.length_b   1.000
_cell.length_c   1.000
_cell.angle_alpha   90.00
_cell.angle_beta   90.00
_cell.angle_gamma   90.00
#
_symmetry.space_group_name_H-M   'P 1'
#
loop_
_entity.id
_entity.type
_entity.pdbx_description
1 polymer ?
#
loop_
_entity_poly.entity_id
_entity_poly.type
_entity_poly.pdbx_seq_one_letter_code
_entity_poly.pdbx_strand_id
1 'polypeptide(L)' 'MHNPFMMVLLETKVTEHAKITKDLVFDAQIQSAAEGLLGSIVIMWKEDLLKLDNIYVSP' A
#
# COMPACT_ATOMS: atom_id res chain seq x y z
N MET A 1 -20.01 -1.32 -6.53
CA MET A 1 -19.04 -1.71 -5.48
C MET A 1 -17.73 -2.00 -6.18
N HIS A 2 -16.64 -1.33 -5.83
CA HIS A 2 -15.35 -1.57 -6.46
C HIS A 2 -14.68 -2.79 -5.83
N ASN A 3 -14.00 -3.62 -6.62
CA ASN A 3 -13.20 -4.76 -6.16
C ASN A 3 -11.81 -4.70 -6.80
N PRO A 4 -10.94 -3.78 -6.35
CA PRO A 4 -9.65 -3.56 -6.97
C PRO A 4 -8.66 -4.68 -6.63
N PHE A 5 -7.80 -5.05 -7.59
CA PHE A 5 -6.70 -6.01 -7.37
C PHE A 5 -5.46 -5.35 -6.76
N MET A 6 -5.39 -4.02 -6.82
CA MET A 6 -4.36 -3.19 -6.21
C MET A 6 -4.99 -1.91 -5.68
N MET A 7 -4.53 -1.45 -4.53
CA MET A 7 -4.90 -0.17 -3.94
C MET A 7 -3.66 0.61 -3.53
N VAL A 8 -3.69 1.92 -3.77
CA VAL A 8 -2.63 2.84 -3.35
C VAL A 8 -3.27 3.91 -2.47
N LEU A 9 -2.77 4.03 -1.25
CA LEU A 9 -3.19 5.06 -0.31
C LEU A 9 -2.04 6.03 -0.10
N LEU A 10 -2.37 7.32 -0.07
CA LEU A 10 -1.43 8.41 0.16
C LEU A 10 -1.68 9.03 1.54
N GLU A 11 -0.66 9.70 2.07
CA GLU A 11 -0.74 10.47 3.31
C GLU A 11 -1.19 9.66 4.53
N THR A 12 -0.96 8.35 4.54
CA THR A 12 -1.38 7.47 5.64
C THR A 12 -0.40 7.55 6.80
N LYS A 13 -0.90 7.27 8.02
CA LYS A 13 -0.05 7.12 9.20
C LYS A 13 0.65 5.77 9.18
N VAL A 14 1.97 5.76 9.29
CA VAL A 14 2.83 4.56 9.28
C VAL A 14 2.37 3.47 10.25
N THR A 15 1.78 3.84 11.38
CA THR A 15 1.32 2.90 12.43
C THR A 15 0.10 2.05 12.04
N GLU A 16 -0.62 2.39 10.97
CA GLU A 16 -1.92 1.79 10.64
C GLU A 16 -1.88 0.80 9.46
N HIS A 17 -0.77 0.72 8.72
CA HIS A 17 -0.73 0.09 7.40
C HIS A 17 -0.95 -1.42 7.40
N ALA A 18 -0.34 -2.15 8.35
CA ALA A 18 -0.52 -3.59 8.46
C ALA A 18 -1.95 -3.97 8.86
N LYS A 19 -2.60 -3.13 9.66
CA LYS A 19 -4.00 -3.30 10.03
C LYS A 19 -4.90 -3.03 8.82
N ILE A 20 -4.70 -1.89 8.14
CA ILE A 20 -5.45 -1.51 6.93
C ILE A 20 -5.36 -2.58 5.84
N THR A 21 -4.17 -3.13 5.58
CA THR A 21 -3.98 -4.16 4.54
C THR A 21 -4.84 -5.40 4.84
N LYS A 22 -4.90 -5.82 6.11
CA LYS A 22 -5.75 -6.95 6.54
C LYS A 22 -7.23 -6.60 6.49
N ASP A 23 -7.61 -5.42 6.99
CA ASP A 23 -9.01 -4.96 7.02
C ASP A 23 -9.59 -4.80 5.60
N LEU A 24 -8.74 -4.43 4.64
CA LEU A 24 -9.08 -4.33 3.21
C LEU A 24 -8.87 -5.64 2.44
N VAL A 25 -8.45 -6.71 3.13
CA VAL A 25 -8.30 -8.06 2.58
C VAL A 25 -7.29 -8.09 1.41
N PHE A 26 -6.15 -7.42 1.53
CA PHE A 26 -5.03 -7.57 0.59
C PHE A 26 -3.97 -8.52 1.15
N ASP A 27 -3.22 -9.16 0.26
CA ASP A 27 -2.29 -10.23 0.64
C ASP A 27 -0.89 -9.68 0.91
N ALA A 28 -0.49 -8.65 0.15
CA ALA A 28 0.82 -8.03 0.27
C ALA A 28 0.74 -6.49 0.26
N GLN A 29 1.79 -5.87 0.79
CA GLN A 29 1.95 -4.41 0.80
C GLN A 29 3.43 -3.99 0.76
N ILE A 30 3.68 -2.80 0.21
CA ILE A 30 4.93 -2.05 0.33
C ILE A 30 4.61 -0.64 0.81
N GLN A 31 5.53 -0.07 1.58
CA GLN A 31 5.39 1.24 2.18
C GLN A 31 6.58 2.11 1.79
N SER A 32 6.31 3.37 1.48
CA SER A 32 7.35 4.38 1.29
C SER A 32 7.10 5.51 2.27
N ALA A 33 8.11 5.83 3.08
CA ALA A 33 8.07 7.02 3.92
C ALA A 33 8.30 8.26 3.05
N ALA A 34 7.48 9.29 3.21
CA ALA A 34 7.84 10.62 2.74
C ALA A 34 8.70 11.29 3.83
N GLU A 35 9.70 12.08 3.43
CA GLU A 35 10.56 12.79 4.38
C GLU A 35 9.72 13.80 5.19
N GLY A 36 9.73 13.69 6.53
CA GLY A 36 9.09 14.64 7.45
C GLY A 36 7.75 14.17 8.05
N LEU A 37 6.83 15.12 8.29
CA LEU A 37 5.46 14.89 8.81
C LEU A 37 4.45 14.51 7.71
N LEU A 38 4.91 14.49 6.46
CA LEU A 38 4.09 14.22 5.28
C LEU A 38 3.86 12.72 5.18
N GLY A 39 2.60 12.32 5.08
CA GLY A 39 2.21 10.93 5.29
C GLY A 39 2.78 9.98 4.25
N SER A 40 2.95 8.74 4.69
CA SER A 40 3.52 7.66 3.89
C SER A 40 2.60 7.20 2.77
N ILE A 41 3.20 6.57 1.75
CA ILE A 41 2.48 5.86 0.69
C ILE A 41 2.39 4.39 1.09
N VAL A 42 1.20 3.79 0.91
CA VAL A 42 1.00 2.33 0.99
C VAL A 42 0.48 1.84 -0.34
N ILE A 43 1.18 0.86 -0.91
CA ILE A 43 0.75 0.11 -2.07
C ILE A 43 0.41 -1.29 -1.57
N MET A 44 -0.82 -1.76 -1.80
CA MET A 44 -1.27 -3.09 -1.42
C MET A 44 -1.92 -3.81 -2.61
N TRP A 45 -1.77 -5.13 -2.69
CA TRP A 45 -2.26 -5.92 -3.81
C TRP A 45 -2.56 -7.37 -3.44
N LYS A 46 -3.29 -8.01 -4.36
CA LYS A 46 -3.63 -9.44 -4.32
C LYS A 46 -2.55 -10.26 -5.01
N GLU A 47 -1.80 -11.09 -4.27
CA GLU A 47 -0.63 -11.81 -4.82
C GLU A 47 -1.02 -12.92 -5.81
N ASP A 48 -2.23 -13.45 -5.69
CA ASP A 48 -2.79 -14.46 -6.59
C ASP A 48 -3.21 -13.86 -7.94
N LEU A 49 -3.48 -12.56 -7.99
CA LEU A 49 -4.00 -11.85 -9.17
C LEU A 49 -2.99 -10.88 -9.79
N LEU A 50 -2.02 -10.41 -9.02
CA LEU A 50 -1.04 -9.42 -9.45
C LEU A 50 0.34 -9.75 -8.89
N LYS A 51 1.30 -9.93 -9.79
CA LYS A 51 2.73 -10.03 -9.45
C LYS A 51 3.42 -8.71 -9.75
N LEU A 52 4.10 -8.16 -8.76
CA LEU A 52 4.93 -6.98 -8.90
C LEU A 52 6.38 -7.40 -8.92
N ASP A 53 7.11 -6.97 -9.96
CA ASP A 53 8.51 -7.35 -10.17
C ASP A 53 9.45 -6.22 -9.75
N ASN A 54 9.27 -5.02 -10.32
CA ASN A 54 10.07 -3.86 -10.01
C ASN A 54 9.17 -2.66 -9.66
N ILE A 55 9.33 -2.14 -8.44
CA ILE A 55 8.59 -0.96 -7.95
C ILE A 55 9.60 0.14 -7.67
N TYR A 56 9.35 1.31 -8.24
CA TYR A 56 10.15 2.51 -8.00
C TYR A 56 9.25 3.58 -7.40
N VAL A 57 9.61 4.08 -6.22
CA VAL A 57 8.94 5.19 -5.56
C VAL A 57 9.96 6.32 -5.41
N SER A 58 9.65 7.48 -5.99
CA SER A 58 10.45 8.69 -5.81
C SER A 58 9.90 9.55 -4.67
N PRO A 59 10.75 10.36 -4.01
CA PRO A 59 10.29 11.47 -3.18
C PRO A 59 9.36 12.42 -3.92
#